data_AF-A0A1M6NNI8-F1
#
_entry.id   AF-A0A1M6NNI8-F1
#
_cell.length_a   1.000
_cell.length_b   1.000
_cell.length_c   1.000
_cell.angle_alpha   90.00
_cell.angle_beta   90.00
_cell.angle_gamma   90.00
#
_symmetry.space_group_name_H-M   'P 1'
#
loop_
_entity.id
_entity.type
_entity.pdbx_description
1 polymer ?
#
loop_
_entity_poly.entity_id
_entity_poly.type
_entity_poly.pdbx_seq_one_letter_code
_entity_poly.pdbx_strand_id
1 'polypeptide(L)'
;MPGILEKSINIGLGLFLYSREKIEAVVNELVNKGEVARKDAKDLVNDLVKKGEEQREDFKKMIKDVIIESLDYMNIARKEDLLSEKDIKKIIRQELIEILNEQEIATKDDISNLKKELKK
;
A
#
# COMPACT_ATOMS: atom_id res chain seq x y z
N MET A 1 -0.77 12.13 -45.69
CA MET A 1 -0.92 10.82 -45.02
C MET A 1 -0.66 11.08 -43.55
N PRO A 2 -1.58 10.75 -42.62
CA PRO A 2 -1.34 11.02 -41.22
C PRO A 2 -0.15 10.17 -40.79
N GLY A 3 0.92 10.88 -40.45
CA GLY A 3 2.21 10.30 -40.12
C GLY A 3 2.11 9.47 -38.85
N ILE A 4 3.21 8.76 -38.59
CA ILE A 4 3.53 7.95 -37.40
C ILE A 4 3.16 8.64 -36.06
N LEU A 5 2.93 9.96 -36.07
CA LEU A 5 2.42 10.79 -34.98
C LEU A 5 1.00 10.46 -34.46
N GLU A 6 0.05 10.05 -35.31
CA GLU A 6 -1.31 9.71 -34.85
C GLU A 6 -1.37 8.34 -34.15
N LYS A 7 -0.33 7.50 -34.31
CA LYS A 7 -0.17 6.20 -33.62
C LYS A 7 0.92 6.20 -32.54
N SER A 8 1.87 7.14 -32.56
CA SER A 8 2.90 7.29 -31.52
C SER A 8 2.36 7.84 -30.19
N ILE A 9 1.07 8.19 -30.14
CA ILE A 9 0.35 8.69 -28.96
C ILE A 9 0.41 7.75 -27.75
N ASN A 10 0.85 6.51 -27.91
CA ASN A 10 0.62 5.50 -26.89
C ASN A 10 1.87 5.05 -26.09
N ILE A 11 3.07 4.99 -26.66
CA ILE A 11 4.25 4.51 -25.89
C ILE A 11 4.75 5.57 -24.88
N GLY A 12 4.55 6.87 -25.17
CA GLY A 12 4.99 7.96 -24.29
C GLY A 12 4.24 8.07 -22.96
N LEU A 13 3.05 7.47 -22.85
CA LEU A 13 2.25 7.44 -21.61
C LEU A 13 2.62 6.27 -20.68
N GLY A 14 3.60 5.45 -21.08
CA GLY A 14 4.08 4.31 -20.29
C GLY A 14 3.55 2.97 -20.80
N LEU A 15 4.39 1.94 -20.67
CA LEU A 15 4.10 0.59 -21.14
C LEU A 15 3.11 -0.15 -20.21
N PHE A 16 3.01 0.32 -18.96
CA PHE A 16 2.11 -0.22 -17.94
C PHE A 16 0.62 -0.16 -18.28
N LEU A 17 0.20 0.57 -19.33
CA LEU A 17 -1.18 0.62 -19.81
C LEU A 17 -1.48 -0.38 -20.93
N TYR A 18 -0.45 -1.03 -21.49
CA TYR A 18 -0.62 -1.97 -22.61
C TYR A 18 -0.75 -3.40 -22.14
N SER A 19 -1.54 -4.16 -22.91
CA SER A 19 -1.55 -5.61 -22.84
C SER A 19 -0.45 -6.17 -23.75
N ARG A 20 -0.09 -7.44 -23.57
CA ARG A 20 0.88 -8.11 -24.43
C ARG A 20 0.46 -8.05 -25.90
N GLU A 21 -0.82 -8.25 -26.19
CA GLU A 21 -1.36 -8.25 -27.55
C GLU A 21 -1.16 -6.88 -28.22
N LYS A 22 -1.34 -5.78 -27.46
CA LYS A 22 -1.07 -4.43 -27.97
C LYS A 22 0.42 -4.21 -28.23
N ILE A 23 1.30 -4.70 -27.35
CA ILE A 23 2.75 -4.63 -27.53
C ILE A 23 3.17 -5.42 -28.77
N GLU A 24 2.67 -6.65 -28.94
CA GLU A 24 2.92 -7.50 -30.11
C GLU A 24 2.45 -6.82 -31.40
N ALA A 25 1.25 -6.22 -31.41
CA ALA A 25 0.74 -5.50 -32.58
C ALA A 25 1.65 -4.33 -32.99
N VAL A 26 2.14 -3.55 -32.01
CA VAL A 26 3.05 -2.43 -32.26
C VAL A 26 4.40 -2.93 -32.76
N VAL A 27 4.99 -3.95 -32.12
CA VAL A 27 6.28 -4.51 -32.54
C VAL A 27 6.18 -5.12 -33.95
N ASN A 28 5.09 -5.81 -34.26
CA ASN A 28 4.84 -6.34 -35.60
C ASN A 28 4.73 -5.21 -36.66
N GLU A 29 4.15 -4.07 -36.32
CA GLU A 29 4.12 -2.89 -37.21
C GLU A 29 5.55 -2.37 -37.48
N LEU A 30 6.41 -2.32 -36.46
CA LEU A 30 7.81 -1.93 -36.59
C LEU A 30 8.62 -2.91 -37.45
N VAL A 31 8.35 -4.21 -37.31
CA VAL A 31 8.95 -5.26 -38.17
C VAL A 31 8.53 -5.08 -39.63
N ASN A 32 7.25 -4.82 -39.88
CA ASN A 32 6.74 -4.62 -41.23
C ASN A 32 7.30 -3.36 -41.90
N LYS A 33 7.62 -2.33 -41.11
CA LYS A 33 8.30 -1.11 -41.56
C LYS A 33 9.81 -1.28 -41.75
N GLY A 34 10.37 -2.42 -41.36
CA GLY A 34 11.82 -2.68 -41.39
C GLY A 34 12.59 -1.98 -40.27
N GLU A 35 11.90 -1.41 -39.28
CA GLU A 35 12.51 -0.73 -38.13
C GLU A 35 13.04 -1.73 -37.09
N VAL A 36 12.47 -2.93 -37.04
CA VAL A 36 12.91 -4.03 -36.15
C VAL A 36 13.14 -5.28 -36.99
N ALA A 37 14.26 -5.97 -36.78
CA ALA A 37 14.50 -7.24 -37.46
C ALA A 37 13.57 -8.33 -36.93
N ARG A 38 13.05 -9.20 -37.81
CA ARG A 38 12.14 -10.31 -37.43
C ARG A 38 12.69 -11.19 -36.30
N LYS A 39 14.02 -11.40 -36.29
CA LYS A 39 14.70 -12.19 -35.25
C LYS A 39 14.67 -11.55 -33.86
N ASP A 40 14.62 -10.22 -33.79
CA ASP A 40 14.72 -9.45 -32.55
C ASP A 40 13.32 -9.06 -32.00
N ALA A 41 12.28 -9.26 -32.80
CA ALA A 41 10.90 -8.88 -32.47
C ALA A 41 10.38 -9.53 -31.18
N LYS A 42 10.65 -10.84 -31.01
CA LYS A 42 10.17 -11.59 -29.83
C LYS A 42 10.81 -11.08 -28.54
N ASP A 43 12.11 -10.79 -28.59
CA ASP A 43 12.85 -10.29 -27.43
C ASP A 43 12.38 -8.88 -27.06
N LEU A 44 12.16 -8.03 -28.06
CA LEU A 44 11.60 -6.69 -27.84
C LEU A 44 10.21 -6.74 -27.19
N VAL A 45 9.32 -7.64 -27.62
CA VAL A 45 8.01 -7.83 -26.97
C VAL A 45 8.18 -8.20 -25.50
N ASN A 46 9.04 -9.18 -25.20
CA ASN A 46 9.26 -9.63 -23.83
C ASN A 46 9.81 -8.50 -22.95
N ASP A 47 10.77 -7.73 -23.45
CA ASP A 47 11.36 -6.60 -22.73
C ASP A 47 10.34 -5.50 -22.44
N LEU A 48 9.50 -5.16 -23.42
CA LEU A 48 8.46 -4.14 -23.24
C LEU A 48 7.36 -4.60 -22.28
N VAL A 49 6.98 -5.89 -22.33
CA VAL A 49 6.03 -6.48 -21.37
C VAL A 49 6.59 -6.41 -19.97
N LYS A 50 7.84 -6.86 -19.77
CA LYS A 50 8.51 -6.83 -18.47
C LYS A 50 8.61 -5.42 -17.90
N LYS A 51 9.05 -4.45 -18.71
CA LYS A 51 9.09 -3.03 -18.29
C LYS A 51 7.71 -2.50 -17.93
N GLY A 52 6.66 -2.91 -18.66
CA GLY A 52 5.29 -2.56 -18.33
C GLY A 52 4.83 -3.12 -16.98
N GLU A 53 5.23 -4.35 -16.65
CA GLU A 53 4.93 -4.98 -15.35
C GLU A 53 5.67 -4.27 -14.20
N GLU A 54 6.95 -3.97 -14.36
CA GLU A 54 7.74 -3.20 -13.37
C GLU A 54 7.10 -1.82 -13.12
N GLN A 55 6.76 -1.09 -14.18
CA GLN A 55 6.07 0.20 -14.08
C GLN A 55 4.69 0.09 -13.39
N ARG A 56 3.94 -1.00 -13.59
CA ARG A 56 2.67 -1.23 -12.87
C ARG A 56 2.89 -1.38 -11.37
N GLU A 57 3.95 -2.09 -10.98
CA GLU A 57 4.25 -2.32 -9.56
C GLU A 57 4.65 -1.01 -8.87
N ASP A 58 5.51 -0.21 -9.50
CA ASP A 58 5.94 1.08 -8.96
C ASP A 58 4.77 2.06 -8.86
N PHE A 59 3.91 2.09 -9.87
CA PHE A 59 2.68 2.91 -9.84
C PHE A 59 1.74 2.50 -8.69
N LYS A 60 1.61 1.18 -8.43
CA LYS A 60 0.81 0.67 -7.31
C LYS A 60 1.39 1.10 -5.95
N LYS A 61 2.73 1.10 -5.80
CA LYS A 61 3.40 1.60 -4.59
C LYS A 61 3.14 3.09 -4.40
N MET A 62 3.34 3.89 -5.45
CA MET A 62 3.09 5.33 -5.43
C MET A 62 1.65 5.66 -5.02
N ILE A 63 0.65 4.98 -5.60
CA ILE A 63 -0.76 5.17 -5.20
C ILE A 63 -0.96 4.84 -3.73
N LYS A 64 -0.40 3.73 -3.25
CA LYS A 64 -0.53 3.31 -1.86
C LYS A 64 0.05 4.38 -0.92
N ASP A 65 1.22 4.91 -1.24
CA ASP A 65 1.90 5.91 -0.43
C ASP A 65 1.10 7.23 -0.40
N VAL A 66 0.58 7.68 -1.55
CA VAL A 66 -0.29 8.86 -1.64
C VAL A 66 -1.57 8.69 -0.81
N ILE A 67 -2.20 7.51 -0.85
CA ILE A 67 -3.39 7.23 -0.03
C ILE A 67 -3.04 7.28 1.45
N ILE A 68 -1.93 6.64 1.84
CA ILE A 68 -1.46 6.63 3.23
C ILE A 68 -1.19 8.06 3.73
N GLU A 69 -0.44 8.85 2.97
CA GLU A 69 -0.15 10.25 3.29
C GLU A 69 -1.43 11.09 3.41
N SER A 70 -2.41 10.85 2.53
CA SER A 70 -3.71 11.52 2.59
C SER A 70 -4.51 11.15 3.86
N LEU A 71 -4.50 9.88 4.27
CA LEU A 71 -5.16 9.43 5.50
C LEU A 71 -4.48 10.03 6.74
N ASP A 72 -3.15 10.07 6.74
CA ASP A 72 -2.37 10.67 7.82
C ASP A 72 -2.65 12.19 7.92
N TYR A 73 -2.73 12.91 6.80
CA TYR A 73 -3.10 14.33 6.75
C TYR A 73 -4.50 14.60 7.33
N MET A 74 -5.43 13.67 7.12
CA MET A 74 -6.80 13.75 7.66
C MET A 74 -6.93 13.28 9.11
N ASN A 75 -5.82 12.91 9.78
CA ASN A 75 -5.81 12.30 11.12
C ASN A 75 -6.70 11.05 11.23
N ILE A 76 -6.81 10.27 10.16
CA ILE A 76 -7.55 9.01 10.18
C ILE A 76 -6.65 7.92 10.79
N ALA A 77 -7.04 7.42 11.96
CA ALA A 77 -6.30 6.35 12.64
C ALA A 77 -6.25 5.08 11.78
N ARG A 78 -5.06 4.49 11.67
CA ARG A 78 -4.89 3.17 11.05
C ARG A 78 -5.35 2.10 12.02
N LYS A 79 -5.61 0.90 11.50
CA LYS A 79 -5.99 -0.25 12.34
C LYS A 79 -4.96 -0.56 13.43
N GLU A 80 -3.69 -0.33 13.13
CA GLU A 80 -2.56 -0.49 14.05
C GLU A 80 -2.49 0.60 15.13
N ASP A 81 -3.08 1.77 14.89
CA ASP A 81 -3.17 2.87 15.87
C ASP A 81 -4.33 2.68 16.86
N LEU A 82 -5.27 1.77 16.56
CA LEU A 82 -6.41 1.50 17.42
C LEU A 82 -5.97 0.65 18.63
N LEU A 83 -6.09 1.23 19.82
CA LEU A 83 -5.88 0.50 21.07
C LEU A 83 -6.88 -0.65 21.19
N SER A 84 -6.39 -1.84 21.56
CA SER A 84 -7.28 -2.95 21.83
C SER A 84 -8.05 -2.74 23.13
N GLU A 85 -9.16 -3.45 23.30
CA GLU A 85 -9.93 -3.45 24.55
C GLU A 85 -9.05 -3.78 25.77
N LYS A 86 -8.04 -4.65 25.59
CA LYS A 86 -7.09 -5.02 26.64
C LYS A 86 -6.17 -3.86 27.01
N ASP A 87 -5.72 -3.10 26.03
CA ASP A 87 -4.84 -1.94 26.23
C ASP A 87 -5.60 -0.83 26.96
N ILE A 88 -6.83 -0.54 26.52
CA ILE A 88 -7.73 0.41 27.18
C ILE A 88 -7.97 -0.02 28.64
N LYS A 89 -8.31 -1.29 28.88
CA LYS A 89 -8.51 -1.83 30.23
C LYS A 89 -7.25 -1.73 31.10
N LYS A 90 -6.06 -1.84 30.51
CA LYS A 90 -4.79 -1.71 31.24
C LYS A 90 -4.55 -0.25 31.63
N ILE A 91 -4.71 0.69 30.69
CA ILE A 91 -4.58 2.13 30.94
C ILE A 91 -5.54 2.56 32.05
N ILE A 92 -6.84 2.23 31.92
CA ILE A 92 -7.85 2.57 32.94
C ILE A 92 -7.47 2.01 34.31
N ARG A 93 -6.99 0.76 34.40
CA ARG A 93 -6.58 0.18 35.69
C ARG A 93 -5.38 0.88 36.30
N GLN A 94 -4.41 1.31 35.50
CA GLN A 94 -3.24 2.04 36.00
C GLN A 94 -3.64 3.40 36.55
N GLU A 95 -4.40 4.18 35.77
CA GLU A 95 -4.95 5.48 36.19
C GLU A 95 -5.78 5.38 37.48
N LEU A 96 -6.65 4.37 37.60
CA LEU A 96 -7.42 4.16 38.83
C LEU A 96 -6.54 3.84 40.04
N ILE A 97 -5.48 3.06 39.88
CA ILE A 97 -4.55 2.75 40.98
C ILE A 97 -3.80 4.01 41.39
N GLU A 98 -3.38 4.84 40.45
CA GLU A 98 -2.71 6.12 40.73
C GLU A 98 -3.62 7.04 41.55
N ILE A 99 -4.86 7.26 41.08
CA ILE A 99 -5.85 8.08 41.80
C ILE A 99 -6.16 7.53 43.20
N LEU A 100 -6.35 6.21 43.34
CA LEU A 100 -6.65 5.60 44.65
C LEU A 100 -5.51 5.75 45.66
N ASN A 101 -4.26 5.73 45.19
CA ASN A 101 -3.09 5.97 46.03
C ASN A 101 -2.92 7.46 46.37
N GLU A 102 -3.14 8.37 45.41
CA GLU A 102 -3.03 9.82 45.63
C GLU A 102 -4.10 10.36 46.58
N GLN A 103 -5.31 9.81 46.53
CA GLN A 103 -6.43 10.22 47.40
C GLN A 103 -6.46 9.47 48.74
N GLU A 104 -5.48 8.60 49.03
CA GLU A 104 -5.44 7.72 50.22
C GLU A 104 -6.72 6.87 50.42
N ILE A 105 -7.48 6.60 49.34
CA ILE A 105 -8.78 5.91 49.42
C ILE A 105 -8.60 4.40 49.64
N ALA A 106 -7.57 3.79 49.06
CA ALA A 106 -7.22 2.38 49.24
C ALA A 106 -5.76 2.13 48.84
N THR A 107 -5.03 1.35 49.65
CA THR A 107 -3.65 0.96 49.32
C THR A 107 -3.62 -0.19 48.31
N LYS A 108 -2.46 -0.41 47.66
CA LYS A 108 -2.25 -1.58 46.77
C LYS A 108 -2.53 -2.92 47.47
N ASP A 109 -2.34 -2.99 48.78
CA ASP A 109 -2.59 -4.18 49.58
C ASP A 109 -4.10 -4.41 49.79
N ASP A 110 -4.87 -3.35 50.02
CA ASP A 110 -6.34 -3.41 50.14
C ASP A 110 -6.98 -3.93 48.84
N ILE A 111 -6.51 -3.43 47.69
CA ILE A 111 -7.00 -3.85 46.37
C ILE A 111 -6.64 -5.32 46.08
N SER A 112 -5.45 -5.78 46.49
CA SER A 112 -5.03 -7.18 46.32
C SER A 112 -5.86 -8.15 47.17
N ASN A 113 -6.23 -7.75 48.38
CA ASN A 113 -7.06 -8.57 49.27
C ASN A 113 -8.51 -8.68 48.75
N LEU A 114 -9.12 -7.59 48.31
CA LEU A 114 -10.46 -7.58 47.68
C LEU A 114 -10.54 -8.51 46.46
N LYS A 115 -9.49 -8.53 45.63
CA LYS A 115 -9.42 -9.40 44.44
C LYS A 115 -9.33 -10.89 44.79
N LYS A 116 -8.77 -11.24 45.94
CA LYS A 116 -8.75 -12.62 46.45
C LYS A 116 -10.10 -13.04 46.99
N GLU A 117 -10.83 -12.14 47.65
CA GLU A 117 -12.17 -12.42 48.17
C GLU A 117 -13.21 -12.58 47.07
N LEU A 118 -13.18 -11.73 46.04
CA LEU A 118 -14.10 -11.80 44.89
C LEU A 118 -13.88 -13.01 43.96
N LYS A 119 -12.80 -13.78 44.16
CA LYS A 119 -12.46 -14.99 43.39
C LYS A 119 -12.76 -16.30 44.13
N LYS A 120 -13.25 -16.24 45.37
CA LYS A 120 -13.87 -17.38 46.05
C LYS A 120 -15.33 -17.51 45.66
#